data_AF-A0A921LHN7-F1
#
_entry.id   AF-A0A921LHN7-F1
#
_cell.length_a   1.000
_cell.length_b   1.000
_cell.length_c   1.000
_cell.angle_alpha   90.00
_cell.angle_beta   90.00
_cell.angle_gamma   90.00
#
_symmetry.space_group_name_H-M   'P 1'
#
loop_
_entity.id
_entity.type
_entity.pdbx_description
1 polymer ?
#
loop_
_entity_poly.entity_id
_entity_poly.type
_entity_poly.pdbx_seq_one_letter_code
_entity_poly.pdbx_strand_id
1 'polypeptide(L)'
;MSIQYDLYDTPDIQQTGDAQPLHPRVVFKGTVDQEEFLDRVHKFTGISRSLLAGAMQSFQNELRDLIANGWIVELGDIGYFSVSLKGPRVMKKKDVHAQSIELKNVNFRVGSQFKKEVGQQMRLERGESMTRHHGKGHSEEECLTIINQHLNKYPCLTRTDYCRLTGHDKKRALKELNAFIERGLLIRYGTGKQVVYAKKTES
;
A
#
# COMPACT_ATOMS: atom_id res chain seq x y z
N MET A 1 -18.01 6.37 13.87
CA MET A 1 -16.78 5.66 13.46
C MET A 1 -15.75 6.72 13.09
N SER A 2 -14.49 6.55 13.50
CA SER A 2 -13.41 7.48 13.12
C SER A 2 -12.42 6.83 12.15
N ILE A 3 -11.89 7.67 11.25
CA ILE A 3 -10.74 7.37 10.42
C ILE A 3 -9.52 8.00 11.09
N GLN A 4 -8.51 7.17 11.33
CA GLN A 4 -7.24 7.64 11.83
C GLN A 4 -6.42 8.23 10.70
N TYR A 5 -5.78 9.36 10.94
CA TYR A 5 -4.81 9.94 10.03
C TYR A 5 -3.50 10.24 10.73
N ASP A 6 -2.43 10.23 9.94
CA ASP A 6 -1.09 10.59 10.36
C ASP A 6 -0.48 11.61 9.38
N LEU A 7 0.51 12.37 9.83
CA LEU A 7 1.13 13.46 9.07
C LEU A 7 2.49 13.04 8.53
N TYR A 8 2.69 13.15 7.22
CA TYR A 8 3.91 12.78 6.52
C TYR A 8 4.58 14.00 5.90
N ASP A 9 5.92 14.02 5.91
CA ASP A 9 6.67 15.04 5.19
C ASP A 9 6.39 14.93 3.68
N THR A 10 6.14 16.07 3.06
CA THR A 10 6.04 16.15 1.60
C THR A 10 7.44 15.93 1.02
N PRO A 11 7.63 15.02 0.04
CA PRO A 11 8.93 14.80 -0.57
C PRO A 11 9.48 16.09 -1.16
N ASP A 12 10.69 16.48 -0.77
CA ASP A 12 11.39 17.63 -1.36
C ASP A 12 11.88 17.25 -2.77
N ILE A 13 11.13 17.66 -3.80
CA ILE A 13 11.46 17.42 -5.20
C ILE A 13 12.62 18.32 -5.64
N GLN A 14 12.81 19.47 -4.99
CA GLN A 14 13.78 20.50 -5.39
C GLN A 14 15.11 20.40 -4.63
N GLN A 15 15.20 19.54 -3.61
CA GLN A 15 16.39 19.34 -2.77
C GLN A 15 16.91 20.65 -2.15
N THR A 16 16.01 21.57 -1.84
CA THR A 16 16.36 22.88 -1.26
C THR A 16 16.78 22.77 0.20
N GLY A 17 16.46 21.65 0.88
CA GLY A 17 16.85 21.43 2.28
C GLY A 17 15.96 22.16 3.29
N ASP A 18 14.91 22.84 2.81
CA ASP A 18 13.92 23.53 3.65
C ASP A 18 12.96 22.55 4.32
N ALA A 19 12.42 22.98 5.47
CA ALA A 19 11.38 22.24 6.18
C ALA A 19 10.13 22.08 5.28
N GLN A 20 9.80 20.84 4.95
CA GLN A 20 8.70 20.52 4.05
C GLN A 20 7.35 20.55 4.78
N PRO A 21 6.26 20.95 4.10
CA PRO A 21 4.93 20.91 4.70
C PRO A 21 4.51 19.45 4.96
N LEU A 22 3.81 19.24 6.07
CA LEU A 22 3.22 17.95 6.39
C LEU A 22 1.89 17.77 5.64
N HIS A 23 1.65 16.58 5.08
CA HIS A 23 0.37 16.21 4.49
C HIS A 23 -0.27 15.02 5.21
N PRO A 24 -1.60 15.03 5.42
CA PRO A 24 -2.30 13.93 6.07
C PRO A 24 -2.37 12.70 5.17
N ARG A 25 -2.18 11.51 5.76
CA ARG A 25 -2.45 10.21 5.15
C ARG A 25 -3.33 9.38 6.06
N VAL A 26 -4.25 8.63 5.46
CA VAL A 26 -5.11 7.70 6.19
C VAL A 26 -4.29 6.53 6.74
N VAL A 27 -4.50 6.22 8.02
CA VAL A 27 -4.03 4.99 8.65
C VAL A 27 -5.10 3.92 8.44
N PHE A 28 -4.88 3.05 7.46
CA PHE A 28 -5.84 1.99 7.14
C PHE A 28 -5.87 0.91 8.24
N LYS A 29 -7.08 0.48 8.63
CA LYS A 29 -7.28 -0.58 9.64
C LYS A 29 -7.02 -1.99 9.10
N GLY A 30 -6.95 -2.14 7.78
CA GLY A 30 -6.84 -3.41 7.08
C GLY A 30 -7.65 -3.40 5.79
N THR A 31 -7.77 -4.57 5.17
CA THR A 31 -8.59 -4.80 3.98
C THR A 31 -9.70 -5.76 4.36
N VAL A 32 -10.95 -5.35 4.11
CA VAL A 32 -12.12 -6.24 4.19
C VAL A 32 -12.19 -6.98 2.87
N ASP A 33 -12.12 -8.31 2.91
CA ASP A 33 -12.22 -9.14 1.71
C ASP A 33 -13.69 -9.39 1.29
N GLN A 34 -13.88 -10.12 0.20
CA GLN A 34 -15.20 -10.40 -0.33
C GLN A 34 -16.08 -11.17 0.67
N GLU A 35 -15.54 -12.22 1.29
CA GLU A 35 -16.29 -13.06 2.22
C GLU A 35 -16.70 -12.25 3.45
N GLU A 36 -15.79 -11.47 4.03
CA GLU A 36 -16.10 -10.60 5.16
C GLU A 36 -17.12 -9.52 4.80
N PHE A 37 -17.01 -8.92 3.61
CA PHE A 37 -17.97 -7.94 3.13
C PHE A 37 -19.38 -8.56 2.99
N LEU A 38 -19.48 -9.71 2.34
CA LEU A 38 -20.73 -10.45 2.19
C LEU A 38 -21.32 -10.87 3.54
N ASP A 39 -20.48 -11.28 4.48
CA ASP A 39 -20.87 -11.61 5.84
C ASP A 39 -21.51 -10.43 6.57
N ARG A 40 -20.95 -9.24 6.42
CA ARG A 40 -21.50 -8.01 7.01
C ARG A 40 -22.86 -7.66 6.40
N VAL A 41 -23.01 -7.80 5.08
CA VAL A 41 -24.29 -7.57 4.39
C VAL A 41 -25.33 -8.61 4.81
N HIS A 42 -24.97 -9.90 4.86
CA HIS A 42 -25.84 -10.97 5.34
C HIS A 42 -26.34 -10.70 6.75
N LYS A 43 -25.44 -10.35 7.69
CA LYS A 43 -25.81 -10.05 9.09
C LYS A 43 -26.77 -8.88 9.20
N PHE A 44 -26.64 -7.87 8.35
CA PHE A 44 -27.50 -6.68 8.38
C PHE A 44 -28.85 -6.88 7.68
N THR A 45 -28.88 -7.63 6.57
CA THR A 45 -30.06 -7.76 5.69
C THR A 45 -30.84 -9.07 5.86
N GLY A 46 -30.19 -10.12 6.38
CA GLY A 46 -30.72 -11.49 6.42
C GLY A 46 -30.64 -12.25 5.09
N ILE A 47 -30.21 -11.62 4.00
CA ILE A 47 -30.09 -12.27 2.68
C ILE A 47 -29.04 -13.37 2.74
N SER A 48 -29.31 -14.56 2.19
CA SER A 48 -28.36 -15.68 2.23
C SER A 48 -27.04 -15.35 1.54
N ARG A 49 -25.93 -15.82 2.12
CA ARG A 49 -24.58 -15.64 1.57
C ARG A 49 -24.47 -16.14 0.14
N SER A 50 -25.07 -17.29 -0.16
CA SER A 50 -25.07 -17.89 -1.49
C SER A 50 -25.77 -16.99 -2.53
N LEU A 51 -26.89 -16.36 -2.16
CA LEU A 51 -27.58 -15.45 -3.05
C LEU A 51 -26.80 -14.15 -3.25
N LEU A 52 -26.21 -13.59 -2.20
CA LEU A 52 -25.37 -12.39 -2.31
C LEU A 52 -24.12 -12.64 -3.16
N ALA A 53 -23.44 -13.78 -2.95
CA ALA A 53 -22.29 -14.17 -3.76
C ALA A 53 -22.67 -14.38 -5.22
N GLY A 54 -23.79 -15.07 -5.48
CA GLY A 54 -24.32 -15.27 -6.83
C GLY A 54 -24.66 -13.96 -7.52
N ALA A 55 -25.39 -13.06 -6.86
CA ALA A 55 -25.73 -11.75 -7.39
C ALA A 55 -24.49 -10.89 -7.68
N MET A 56 -23.51 -10.87 -6.78
CA MET A 56 -22.27 -10.14 -6.99
C MET A 56 -21.48 -10.68 -8.18
N GLN A 57 -21.40 -12.00 -8.33
CA GLN A 57 -20.76 -12.62 -9.50
C GLN A 57 -21.49 -12.27 -10.80
N SER A 58 -22.83 -12.25 -10.79
CA SER A 58 -23.64 -11.84 -11.93
C SER A 58 -23.40 -10.37 -12.30
N PHE A 59 -23.38 -9.46 -11.32
CA PHE A 59 -23.06 -8.04 -11.57
C PHE A 59 -21.65 -7.86 -12.13
N GLN A 60 -20.65 -8.58 -11.61
CA GLN A 60 -19.28 -8.53 -12.13
C GLN A 60 -19.19 -9.01 -13.58
N ASN A 61 -19.91 -10.08 -13.93
CA ASN A 61 -19.94 -10.59 -15.30
C ASN A 61 -20.59 -9.59 -16.26
N GLU A 62 -21.77 -9.07 -15.92
CA GLU A 62 -22.47 -8.09 -16.74
C GLU A 62 -21.66 -6.79 -16.88
N LEU A 63 -21.08 -6.31 -15.79
CA LEU A 63 -20.22 -5.12 -15.77
C LEU A 63 -19.02 -5.29 -16.71
N ARG A 64 -18.36 -6.46 -16.68
CA ARG A 64 -17.25 -6.77 -17.58
C ARG A 64 -17.70 -6.71 -19.04
N ASP A 65 -18.82 -7.34 -19.35
CA ASP A 65 -19.28 -7.48 -20.73
C ASP A 65 -19.76 -6.12 -21.29
N LEU A 66 -20.46 -5.31 -20.49
CA LEU A 66 -20.88 -3.96 -20.86
C LEU A 66 -19.69 -3.01 -21.10
N ILE A 67 -18.70 -3.01 -20.21
CA ILE A 67 -17.51 -2.16 -20.36
C ILE A 67 -16.67 -2.61 -21.57
N ALA A 68 -16.56 -3.93 -21.80
CA ALA A 68 -15.88 -4.47 -22.97
C ALA A 68 -16.58 -4.05 -24.27
N ASN A 69 -17.91 -3.89 -24.23
CA ASN A 69 -18.73 -3.36 -25.33
C ASN A 69 -18.71 -1.83 -25.42
N GLY A 70 -17.91 -1.13 -24.61
CA GLY A 70 -17.74 0.32 -24.68
C GLY A 70 -18.80 1.14 -23.95
N TRP A 71 -19.69 0.49 -23.17
CA TRP A 71 -20.66 1.20 -22.34
C TRP A 71 -19.99 1.82 -21.11
N ILE A 72 -20.53 2.98 -20.70
CA ILE A 72 -20.31 3.51 -19.36
C ILE A 72 -21.41 2.93 -18.48
N VAL A 73 -21.03 2.24 -17.41
CA VAL A 73 -21.98 1.55 -16.53
C VAL A 73 -22.11 2.32 -15.22
N GLU A 74 -23.32 2.75 -14.90
CA GLU A 74 -23.68 3.32 -13.61
C GLU A 74 -24.02 2.20 -12.63
N LEU A 75 -23.36 2.18 -11.46
CA LEU A 75 -23.63 1.24 -10.38
C LEU A 75 -24.34 1.96 -9.24
N GLY A 76 -25.62 2.27 -9.45
CA GLY A 76 -26.42 3.07 -8.52
C GLY A 76 -25.70 4.35 -8.09
N ASP A 77 -25.84 4.73 -6.82
CA ASP A 77 -25.19 5.94 -6.28
C ASP A 77 -23.68 5.81 -6.10
N ILE A 78 -23.13 4.58 -6.18
CA ILE A 78 -21.71 4.29 -5.91
C ILE A 78 -20.83 5.00 -6.95
N GLY A 79 -21.21 4.96 -8.22
CA GLY A 79 -20.50 5.68 -9.28
C GLY A 79 -20.56 5.00 -10.65
N TYR A 80 -19.62 5.40 -11.50
CA TYR A 80 -19.57 5.02 -12.92
C TYR A 80 -18.29 4.26 -13.25
N PHE A 81 -18.42 3.18 -14.00
CA PHE A 81 -17.30 2.47 -14.61
C PHE A 81 -17.21 2.83 -16.10
N SER A 82 -15.98 3.06 -16.56
CA SER A 82 -15.70 3.34 -17.97
C SER A 82 -14.37 2.76 -18.40
N VAL A 83 -14.17 2.66 -19.72
CA VAL A 83 -12.92 2.19 -20.30
C VAL A 83 -12.09 3.35 -20.85
N SER A 84 -10.77 3.23 -20.84
CA SER A 84 -9.88 4.13 -21.54
C SER A 84 -8.91 3.34 -22.40
N LEU A 85 -8.60 3.88 -23.59
CA LEU A 85 -7.70 3.27 -24.55
C LEU A 85 -6.36 4.02 -24.58
N LYS A 86 -5.29 3.32 -24.93
CA LYS A 86 -3.97 3.86 -25.23
C LYS A 86 -3.63 3.50 -26.68
N GLY A 87 -2.92 4.39 -27.35
CA GLY A 87 -2.46 4.18 -28.72
C GLY A 87 -1.29 5.09 -29.06
N PRO A 88 -0.66 4.89 -30.23
CA PRO A 88 0.46 5.71 -30.68
C PRO A 88 0.03 7.16 -30.90
N ARG A 89 0.96 8.10 -30.67
CA ARG A 89 0.74 9.51 -30.99
C ARG A 89 0.89 9.69 -32.49
N VAL A 90 -0.21 9.99 -33.16
CA VAL A 90 -0.26 10.25 -34.60
C VAL A 90 -0.77 11.66 -34.89
N MET A 91 -0.37 12.21 -36.03
CA MET A 91 -0.87 13.52 -36.51
C MET A 91 -2.05 13.36 -37.47
N LYS A 92 -2.18 12.20 -38.13
CA LYS A 92 -3.29 11.90 -39.06
C LYS A 92 -4.00 10.62 -38.63
N LYS A 93 -5.34 10.60 -38.74
CA LYS A 93 -6.17 9.44 -38.37
C LYS A 93 -5.83 8.18 -39.17
N LYS A 94 -5.32 8.31 -40.40
CA LYS A 94 -4.97 7.20 -41.29
C LYS A 94 -3.75 6.40 -40.82
N ASP A 95 -2.93 6.99 -39.94
CA ASP A 95 -1.68 6.39 -39.46
C ASP A 95 -1.90 5.54 -38.19
N VAL A 96 -3.17 5.36 -37.76
CA VAL A 96 -3.55 4.51 -36.63
C VAL A 96 -4.30 3.30 -37.16
N HIS A 97 -3.90 2.14 -36.69
CA HIS A 97 -4.54 0.86 -36.95
C HIS A 97 -5.15 0.32 -35.65
N ALA A 98 -6.24 -0.43 -35.74
CA ALA A 98 -6.90 -0.99 -34.54
C ALA A 98 -5.93 -1.85 -33.71
N GLN A 99 -4.99 -2.53 -34.38
CA GLN A 99 -3.96 -3.35 -33.75
C GLN A 99 -2.97 -2.56 -32.88
N SER A 100 -2.86 -1.24 -33.08
CA SER A 100 -2.02 -0.38 -32.23
C SER A 100 -2.79 0.31 -31.11
N ILE A 101 -4.09 0.05 -31.00
CA ILE A 101 -4.95 0.53 -29.92
C ILE A 101 -5.12 -0.58 -28.90
N GLU A 102 -4.83 -0.28 -27.64
CA GLU A 102 -4.93 -1.22 -26.53
C GLU A 102 -5.76 -0.63 -25.40
N LEU A 103 -6.30 -1.52 -24.55
CA LEU A 103 -6.88 -1.12 -23.28
C LEU A 103 -5.81 -0.43 -22.42
N LYS A 104 -6.08 0.82 -22.00
CA LYS A 104 -5.24 1.55 -21.03
C LYS A 104 -5.65 1.24 -19.61
N ASN A 105 -6.95 1.39 -19.30
CA ASN A 105 -7.47 1.21 -17.95
C ASN A 105 -8.99 1.01 -17.94
N VAL A 106 -9.48 0.41 -16.86
CA VAL A 106 -10.89 0.52 -16.43
C VAL A 106 -10.92 1.58 -15.33
N ASN A 107 -11.64 2.67 -15.57
CA ASN A 107 -11.77 3.76 -14.63
C ASN A 107 -13.02 3.58 -13.78
N PHE A 108 -12.93 3.94 -12.51
CA PHE A 108 -14.07 4.06 -11.62
C PHE A 108 -14.16 5.50 -11.12
N ARG A 109 -15.29 6.15 -11.38
CA ARG A 109 -15.60 7.50 -10.92
C ARG A 109 -16.68 7.41 -9.86
N VAL A 110 -16.32 7.72 -8.61
CA VAL A 110 -17.26 7.75 -7.47
C VAL A 110 -18.36 8.79 -7.70
N GLY A 111 -19.60 8.41 -7.41
CA GLY A 111 -20.76 9.31 -7.42
C GLY A 111 -20.60 10.47 -6.43
N SER A 112 -21.05 11.67 -6.80
CA SER A 112 -20.93 12.86 -5.95
C SER A 112 -21.69 12.70 -4.63
N GLN A 113 -22.87 12.08 -4.68
CA GLN A 113 -23.72 11.81 -3.52
C GLN A 113 -23.05 10.81 -2.57
N PHE A 114 -22.56 9.68 -3.09
CA PHE A 114 -21.84 8.69 -2.28
C PHE A 114 -20.60 9.29 -1.60
N LYS A 115 -19.81 10.10 -2.32
CA LYS A 115 -18.67 10.82 -1.73
C LYS A 115 -19.10 11.74 -0.57
N LYS A 116 -20.23 12.42 -0.71
CA LYS A 116 -20.78 13.32 0.32
C LYS A 116 -21.20 12.54 1.56
N GLU A 117 -21.90 11.42 1.39
CA GLU A 117 -22.36 10.56 2.49
C GLU A 117 -21.19 9.97 3.28
N VAL A 118 -20.15 9.48 2.59
CA VAL A 118 -18.91 9.03 3.24
C VAL A 118 -18.30 10.16 4.06
N GLY A 119 -18.23 11.37 3.51
CA GLY A 119 -17.71 12.54 4.22
C GLY A 119 -18.52 12.92 5.47
N GLN A 120 -19.84 12.77 5.43
CA GLN A 120 -20.72 13.07 6.57
C GLN A 120 -20.59 12.05 7.71
N GLN A 121 -20.35 10.78 7.39
CA GLN A 121 -20.17 9.72 8.39
C GLN A 121 -18.74 9.69 8.97
N MET A 122 -17.78 10.28 8.26
CA MET A 122 -16.37 10.28 8.62
C MET A 122 -16.07 11.30 9.74
N ARG A 123 -15.43 10.83 10.82
CA ARG A 123 -14.74 11.67 11.80
C ARG A 123 -13.24 11.44 11.71
N LEU A 124 -12.46 12.50 11.68
CA LEU A 124 -11.00 12.41 11.62
C LEU A 124 -10.41 12.45 13.03
N GLU A 125 -9.62 11.45 13.36
CA GLU A 125 -8.88 11.39 14.61
C GLU A 125 -7.40 11.21 14.30
N ARG A 126 -6.54 11.88 15.06
CA ARG A 126 -5.10 11.68 14.93
C ARG A 126 -4.75 10.33 15.53
N GLY A 127 -4.08 9.49 14.76
CA GLY A 127 -3.60 8.18 15.20
C GLY A 127 -2.15 7.98 14.79
N GLU A 128 -1.39 7.27 15.61
CA GLU A 128 -0.03 6.88 15.27
C GLU A 128 -0.10 5.73 14.26
N SER A 129 0.44 5.93 13.06
CA SER A 129 0.56 4.82 12.13
C SER A 129 1.58 3.83 12.69
N MET A 130 1.19 2.57 12.96
CA MET A 130 2.15 1.56 13.42
C MET A 130 3.28 1.29 12.41
N THR A 131 3.06 1.68 11.15
CA THR A 131 4.05 1.62 10.07
C THR A 131 4.88 2.89 9.94
N ARG A 132 4.62 3.92 10.78
CA ARG A 132 5.41 5.15 10.80
C ARG A 132 6.80 4.86 11.36
N HIS A 133 7.80 5.16 10.55
CA HIS A 133 9.17 5.30 11.01
C HIS A 133 9.25 6.51 11.95
N HIS A 134 9.54 6.29 13.22
CA HIS A 134 9.62 7.35 14.22
C HIS A 134 10.98 8.06 14.09
N GLY A 135 10.95 9.36 13.75
CA GLY A 135 12.11 10.26 13.82
C GLY A 135 13.17 10.11 12.72
N LYS A 136 14.28 10.85 12.86
CA LYS A 136 15.48 10.80 11.99
C LYS A 136 16.17 9.42 11.97
N GLY A 137 15.56 8.42 12.59
CA GLY A 137 16.16 7.13 12.86
C GLY A 137 17.25 7.23 13.91
N HIS A 138 17.71 6.09 14.38
CA HIS A 138 18.87 5.99 15.25
C HIS A 138 20.16 6.34 14.48
N SER A 139 21.14 6.91 15.15
CA SER A 139 22.48 7.07 14.58
C SER A 139 23.09 5.68 14.29
N GLU A 140 24.14 5.62 13.48
CA GLU A 140 24.81 4.35 13.18
C GLU A 140 25.32 3.64 14.46
N GLU A 141 25.78 4.43 15.44
CA GLU A 141 26.29 3.97 16.74
C GLU A 141 25.16 3.42 17.64
N GLU A 142 24.02 4.11 17.65
CA GLU A 142 22.82 3.65 18.34
C GLU A 142 22.29 2.35 17.70
N CYS A 143 22.30 2.27 16.36
CA CYS A 143 21.92 1.06 15.63
C CYS A 143 22.82 -0.13 15.97
N LEU A 144 24.13 0.08 16.08
CA LEU A 144 25.07 -0.95 16.53
C LEU A 144 24.79 -1.39 17.96
N THR A 145 24.44 -0.46 18.85
CA THR A 145 24.06 -0.77 20.23
C THR A 145 22.80 -1.64 20.26
N ILE A 146 21.78 -1.27 19.49
CA ILE A 146 20.51 -2.01 19.35
C ILE A 146 20.74 -3.41 18.77
N ILE A 147 21.55 -3.54 17.70
CA ILE A 147 21.90 -4.82 17.11
C ILE A 147 22.59 -5.71 18.13
N ASN A 148 23.60 -5.19 18.85
CA ASN A 148 24.35 -5.96 19.82
C ASN A 148 23.48 -6.41 21.00
N GLN A 149 22.61 -5.54 21.52
CA GLN A 149 21.64 -5.91 22.56
C GLN A 149 20.70 -7.00 22.08
N HIS A 150 20.21 -6.92 20.84
CA HIS A 150 19.33 -7.94 20.27
C HIS A 150 20.05 -9.27 20.07
N LEU A 151 21.25 -9.26 19.49
CA LEU A 151 22.04 -10.46 19.22
C LEU A 151 22.62 -11.12 20.48
N ASN A 152 22.73 -10.38 21.59
CA ASN A 152 23.03 -10.98 22.90
C ASN A 152 21.85 -11.78 23.46
N LYS A 153 20.61 -11.44 23.08
CA LYS A 153 19.39 -12.12 23.56
C LYS A 153 18.88 -13.18 22.58
N TYR A 154 19.08 -12.96 21.29
CA TYR A 154 18.59 -13.82 20.21
C TYR A 154 19.73 -14.19 19.25
N PRO A 155 19.77 -15.42 18.72
CA PRO A 155 20.90 -15.91 17.93
C PRO A 155 21.05 -15.21 16.56
N CYS A 156 19.99 -14.61 16.03
CA CYS A 156 20.03 -13.91 14.75
C CYS A 156 18.98 -12.80 14.69
N LEU A 157 19.16 -11.91 13.72
CA LEU A 157 18.33 -10.74 13.47
C LEU A 157 17.83 -10.79 12.02
N THR A 158 16.55 -10.55 11.77
CA THR A 158 16.06 -10.36 10.40
C THR A 158 16.09 -8.88 10.02
N ARG A 159 16.04 -8.57 8.71
CA ARG A 159 15.88 -7.17 8.25
C ARG A 159 14.61 -6.53 8.84
N THR A 160 13.53 -7.29 8.97
CA THR A 160 12.27 -6.79 9.54
C THR A 160 12.42 -6.44 11.01
N ASP A 161 13.12 -7.28 11.78
CA ASP A 161 13.44 -7.00 13.18
C ASP A 161 14.30 -5.74 13.28
N TYR A 162 15.33 -5.61 12.44
CA TYR A 162 16.16 -4.40 12.40
C TYR A 162 15.32 -3.15 12.13
N CYS A 163 14.50 -3.13 11.07
CA CYS A 163 13.61 -2.01 10.76
C CYS A 163 12.67 -1.66 11.92
N ARG A 164 12.18 -2.68 12.65
CA ARG A 164 11.29 -2.47 13.81
C ARG A 164 12.05 -1.87 15.00
N LEU A 165 13.28 -2.33 15.23
CA LEU A 165 14.10 -1.89 16.37
C LEU A 165 14.71 -0.51 16.15
N THR A 166 15.15 -0.20 14.93
CA THR A 166 15.81 1.08 14.61
C THR A 166 14.85 2.13 14.05
N GLY A 167 13.63 1.73 13.69
CA GLY A 167 12.69 2.59 13.00
C GLY A 167 13.15 3.00 11.60
N HIS A 168 14.16 2.35 11.00
CA HIS A 168 14.64 2.66 9.65
C HIS A 168 13.81 2.00 8.55
N ASP A 169 13.67 2.69 7.41
CA ASP A 169 13.00 2.14 6.24
C ASP A 169 13.78 0.95 5.66
N LYS A 170 13.09 0.11 4.88
CA LYS A 170 13.68 -1.12 4.32
C LYS A 170 14.93 -0.87 3.48
N LYS A 171 15.02 0.27 2.80
CA LYS A 171 16.13 0.63 1.91
C LYS A 171 17.33 1.06 2.74
N ARG A 172 17.14 1.97 3.69
CA ARG A 172 18.19 2.40 4.63
C ARG A 172 18.71 1.25 5.48
N ALA A 173 17.81 0.43 6.03
CA ALA A 173 18.16 -0.76 6.80
C ALA A 173 19.05 -1.73 6.02
N LEU A 174 18.73 -1.97 4.73
CA LEU A 174 19.53 -2.86 3.91
C LEU A 174 20.92 -2.28 3.61
N LYS A 175 21.02 -0.96 3.42
CA LYS A 175 22.30 -0.27 3.24
C LYS A 175 23.18 -0.38 4.50
N GLU A 176 22.61 -0.13 5.68
CA GLU A 176 23.34 -0.20 6.95
C GLU A 176 23.75 -1.63 7.30
N LEU A 177 22.85 -2.61 7.16
CA LEU A 177 23.19 -4.02 7.40
C LEU A 177 24.30 -4.51 6.46
N ASN A 178 24.30 -4.08 5.20
CA ASN A 178 25.40 -4.39 4.27
C ASN A 178 26.71 -3.68 4.69
N ALA A 179 26.66 -2.43 5.12
CA ALA A 179 27.84 -1.72 5.63
C ALA A 179 28.43 -2.40 6.88
N PHE A 180 27.58 -2.93 7.78
CA PHE A 180 28.03 -3.70 8.94
C PHE A 180 28.66 -5.04 8.56
N ILE A 181 28.20 -5.67 7.49
CA ILE A 181 28.84 -6.88 6.93
C ILE A 181 30.20 -6.53 6.33
N GLU A 182 30.30 -5.45 5.55
CA GLU A 182 31.56 -4.98 4.96
C GLU A 182 32.61 -4.65 6.03
N ARG A 183 32.17 -4.06 7.15
CA ARG A 183 33.03 -3.80 8.33
C ARG A 183 33.32 -5.05 9.18
N GLY A 184 32.79 -6.21 8.81
CA GLY A 184 33.02 -7.47 9.50
C GLY A 184 32.31 -7.60 10.85
N LEU A 185 31.33 -6.75 11.16
CA LEU A 185 30.58 -6.78 12.42
C LEU A 185 29.46 -7.83 12.39
N LEU A 186 28.87 -8.04 11.21
CA LEU A 186 27.79 -9.01 10.98
C LEU A 186 28.15 -9.98 9.87
N ILE A 187 27.52 -11.16 9.92
CA ILE A 187 27.55 -12.17 8.87
C ILE A 187 26.13 -12.44 8.38
N ARG A 188 26.00 -12.63 7.06
CA ARG A 188 24.72 -12.88 6.39
C ARG A 188 24.54 -14.37 6.13
N TYR A 189 23.41 -14.91 6.56
CA TYR A 189 22.98 -16.27 6.26
C TYR A 189 21.68 -16.28 5.45
N GLY A 190 21.50 -17.30 4.63
CA GLY A 190 20.29 -17.53 3.85
C GLY A 190 20.18 -16.68 2.58
N THR A 191 19.06 -16.86 1.87
CA THR A 191 18.78 -16.23 0.57
C THR A 191 17.34 -15.75 0.48
N GLY A 192 17.11 -14.66 -0.27
CA GLY A 192 15.78 -14.13 -0.53
C GLY A 192 15.05 -13.65 0.75
N LYS A 193 13.89 -14.25 1.04
CA LYS A 193 13.07 -13.88 2.22
C LYS A 193 13.57 -14.48 3.53
N GLN A 194 14.49 -15.45 3.48
CA GLN A 194 15.03 -16.15 4.65
C GLN A 194 16.40 -15.60 5.09
N VAL A 195 16.73 -14.37 4.67
CA VAL A 195 18.01 -13.75 5.04
C VAL A 195 17.98 -13.36 6.53
N VAL A 196 18.98 -13.85 7.27
CA VAL A 196 19.22 -13.51 8.67
C VAL A 196 20.65 -13.02 8.86
N TYR A 197 20.84 -12.14 9.84
CA TYR A 197 22.11 -11.54 10.20
C TYR A 197 22.51 -12.01 11.59
N ALA A 198 23.75 -12.43 11.77
CA ALA A 198 24.28 -12.87 13.05
C ALA A 198 25.61 -12.20 13.35
N LYS A 199 26.06 -12.26 14.61
CA LYS A 199 27.34 -11.72 15.03
C LYS A 199 28.46 -12.56 14.43
N LYS A 200 29.50 -11.91 13.90
CA LYS A 200 30.71 -12.63 13.46
C LYS A 200 31.42 -13.18 14.70
N THR A 201 31.48 -14.51 14.82
CA THR A 201 32.28 -15.16 15.86
C THR A 201 33.73 -15.13 15.39
N GLU A 202 34.61 -14.45 16.13
CA GLU A 202 36.05 -14.58 15.92
C GLU A 202 36.42 -16.05 16.21
N SER A 203 37.01 -16.72 15.23
CA SER A 203 37.68 -18.01 15.40
C SER A 203 39.16 -17.78 15.66
#